data_AF-A0A7R7W8R1-F1
#
_entry.id   AF-A0A7R7W8R1-F1
#
_cell.length_a   1.000
_cell.length_b   1.000
_cell.length_c   1.000
_cell.angle_alpha   90.00
_cell.angle_beta   90.00
_cell.angle_gamma   90.00
#
_symmetry.space_group_name_H-M   'P 1'
#
loop_
_entity.id
_entity.type
_entity.pdbx_description
1 polymer ?
#
loop_
_entity_poly.entity_id
_entity_poly.type
_entity_poly.pdbx_seq_one_letter_code
_entity_poly.pdbx_strand_id
1 'polypeptide(L)'
;MYTFSGFAHIPTEVLIRIYGELPLPDALHLAATCRRLRQVLINNTPTIYKRLRRKMPCERHARVLLADQGGPLPHSLSVTLGDLLRLRRNVGIVEKAIEVFDRDITPHIRIPLTSVDDEFYGGKPRPLHLTPTERHRFTWSYYQVWSLLLLDQPSRQQRYRSMLLKHMYLIYEMVDLDQPIGDEPGSSQADEKRCALFQEVSEYLQFLYHDIHGVDYIDFSGQSVSMRTRGHAAIWDHCQPDLKRIVCYQWRNSEKKPVKEEDVWEHTTDEE
;
A
#
# COMPACT_ATOMS: atom_id res chain seq x y z
N MET A 1 -36.92 23.01 -23.15
CA MET A 1 -35.67 22.52 -22.52
C MET A 1 -35.33 23.45 -21.37
N TYR A 2 -35.63 23.06 -20.14
CA TYR A 2 -35.21 23.81 -18.96
C TYR A 2 -33.77 23.43 -18.63
N THR A 3 -32.84 24.34 -18.87
CA THR A 3 -31.48 24.23 -18.34
C THR A 3 -31.55 24.49 -16.83
N PHE A 4 -31.25 23.48 -16.02
CA PHE A 4 -31.15 23.62 -14.57
C PHE A 4 -30.01 24.61 -14.23
N SER A 5 -30.37 25.89 -14.06
CA SER A 5 -29.53 26.97 -13.53
C SER A 5 -29.34 26.88 -11.99
N GLY A 6 -29.60 25.72 -11.38
CA GLY A 6 -29.69 25.56 -9.92
C GLY A 6 -28.34 25.64 -9.19
N PHE A 7 -27.22 25.35 -9.86
CA PHE A 7 -25.90 25.42 -9.27
C PHE A 7 -25.37 26.84 -9.10
N ALA A 8 -26.11 27.90 -9.45
CA ALA A 8 -25.70 29.28 -9.18
C ALA A 8 -25.93 29.71 -7.71
N HIS A 9 -26.77 29.00 -6.95
CA HIS A 9 -27.22 29.43 -5.61
C HIS A 9 -26.70 28.59 -4.43
N ILE A 10 -26.02 27.46 -4.65
CA ILE A 10 -25.50 26.65 -3.54
C ILE A 10 -24.34 27.38 -2.86
N PRO A 11 -24.32 27.62 -1.54
CA PRO A 11 -23.19 28.26 -0.86
C PRO A 11 -21.87 27.51 -1.03
N THR A 12 -20.74 28.22 -1.03
CA THR A 12 -19.40 27.62 -1.22
C THR A 12 -19.09 26.58 -0.14
N GLU A 13 -19.53 26.81 1.08
CA GLU A 13 -19.37 25.94 2.24
C GLU A 13 -20.08 24.60 2.03
N VAL A 14 -21.26 24.62 1.41
CA VAL A 14 -22.02 23.42 1.06
C VAL A 14 -21.29 22.64 -0.04
N LEU A 15 -20.75 23.33 -1.04
CA LEU A 15 -19.94 22.69 -2.09
C LEU A 15 -18.66 22.06 -1.55
N ILE A 16 -17.95 22.73 -0.62
CA ILE A 16 -16.78 22.17 0.08
C ILE A 16 -17.17 20.90 0.84
N ARG A 17 -18.34 20.90 1.50
CA ARG A 17 -18.83 19.72 2.20
C ARG A 17 -19.14 18.59 1.23
N ILE A 18 -19.82 18.86 0.12
CA ILE A 18 -20.10 17.87 -0.93
C ILE A 18 -18.80 17.26 -1.45
N TYR A 19 -17.80 18.08 -1.81
CA TYR A 19 -16.50 17.58 -2.24
C TYR A 19 -15.87 16.65 -1.21
N GLY A 20 -15.89 17.05 0.07
CA GLY A 20 -15.32 16.24 1.14
C GLY A 20 -16.03 14.91 1.41
N GLU A 21 -17.26 14.74 0.92
CA GLU A 21 -18.01 13.49 1.03
C GLU A 21 -17.80 12.54 -0.16
N LEU A 22 -17.20 13.00 -1.25
CA LEU A 22 -16.96 12.17 -2.43
C LEU A 22 -15.61 11.43 -2.33
N PRO A 23 -15.47 10.27 -2.98
CA PRO A 23 -14.16 9.72 -3.31
C PRO A 23 -13.35 10.71 -4.17
N LEU A 24 -12.01 10.64 -4.09
CA LEU A 24 -11.14 11.56 -4.83
C LEU A 24 -11.43 11.61 -6.36
N PRO A 25 -11.66 10.48 -7.06
CA PRO A 25 -12.01 10.52 -8.48
C PRO A 25 -13.29 11.32 -8.76
N ASP A 26 -14.33 11.13 -7.94
CA ASP A 26 -15.64 11.76 -8.10
C ASP A 26 -15.61 13.24 -7.76
N ALA A 27 -14.85 13.62 -6.73
CA ALA A 27 -14.57 15.03 -6.44
C ALA A 27 -13.91 15.71 -7.64
N LEU A 28 -12.95 15.07 -8.29
CA LEU A 28 -12.29 15.64 -9.48
C LEU A 28 -13.24 15.69 -10.70
N HIS A 29 -14.11 14.69 -10.87
CA HIS A 29 -15.15 14.72 -11.91
C HIS A 29 -16.16 15.85 -11.68
N LEU A 30 -16.64 16.03 -10.44
CA LEU A 30 -17.53 17.13 -10.09
C LEU A 30 -16.90 18.48 -10.44
N ALA A 31 -15.63 18.68 -10.12
CA ALA A 31 -14.90 19.90 -10.45
C ALA A 31 -14.75 20.13 -11.96
N ALA A 32 -14.72 19.07 -12.77
CA ALA A 32 -14.62 19.15 -14.22
C ALA A 32 -15.93 19.58 -14.90
N THR A 33 -17.07 19.49 -14.21
CA THR A 33 -18.38 19.76 -14.82
C THR A 33 -18.63 21.23 -15.17
N CYS A 34 -18.18 22.19 -14.34
CA CYS A 34 -18.34 23.62 -14.63
C CYS A 34 -17.27 24.50 -13.97
N ARG A 35 -17.10 25.73 -14.50
CA ARG A 35 -16.09 26.68 -14.04
C ARG A 35 -16.22 27.03 -12.55
N ARG A 36 -17.45 27.20 -12.06
CA ARG A 36 -17.72 27.52 -10.65
C ARG A 36 -17.21 26.41 -9.73
N LEU A 37 -17.56 25.16 -10.01
CA LEU A 37 -17.16 24.02 -9.21
C LEU A 37 -15.65 23.84 -9.22
N ARG A 38 -15.00 24.01 -10.38
CA ARG A 38 -13.54 24.03 -10.51
C ARG A 38 -12.89 25.10 -9.63
N GLN A 39 -13.41 26.33 -9.66
CA GLN A 39 -12.90 27.44 -8.85
C GLN A 39 -13.05 27.18 -7.35
N VAL A 40 -14.19 26.62 -6.92
CA VAL A 40 -14.40 26.24 -5.52
C VAL A 40 -13.37 25.20 -5.09
N LEU A 41 -13.10 24.19 -5.92
CA LEU A 41 -12.06 23.20 -5.63
C LEU A 41 -10.69 23.87 -5.49
N ILE A 42 -10.25 24.63 -6.51
CA ILE A 42 -8.93 25.27 -6.54
C ILE A 42 -8.73 26.17 -5.31
N ASN A 43 -9.67 27.08 -5.06
CA ASN A 43 -9.55 28.09 -4.01
C ASN A 43 -9.64 27.49 -2.59
N ASN A 44 -10.18 26.27 -2.45
CA ASN A 44 -10.38 25.62 -1.16
C ASN A 44 -9.69 24.25 -1.08
N THR A 45 -8.68 24.00 -1.92
CA THR A 45 -8.03 22.69 -2.05
C THR A 45 -7.55 22.13 -0.71
N PRO A 46 -6.83 22.88 0.16
CA PRO A 46 -6.39 22.37 1.45
C PRO A 46 -7.55 21.89 2.36
N THR A 47 -8.64 22.66 2.41
CA THR A 47 -9.81 22.35 3.24
C THR A 47 -10.57 21.14 2.72
N ILE A 48 -10.73 21.04 1.39
CA ILE A 48 -11.37 19.90 0.75
C ILE A 48 -10.51 18.64 0.92
N TYR A 49 -9.19 18.76 0.70
CA TYR A 49 -8.25 17.65 0.84
C TYR A 49 -8.26 17.04 2.24
N LYS A 50 -8.33 17.88 3.30
CA LYS A 50 -8.42 17.40 4.69
C LYS A 50 -9.59 16.44 4.93
N ARG A 51 -10.66 16.54 4.14
CA ARG A 51 -11.81 15.62 4.18
C ARG A 51 -11.59 14.41 3.26
N LEU A 52 -11.17 14.65 2.02
CA LEU A 52 -10.89 13.60 1.04
C LEU A 52 -9.89 12.56 1.52
N ARG A 53 -8.83 13.00 2.22
CA ARG A 53 -7.74 12.13 2.69
C ARG A 53 -8.22 10.97 3.56
N ARG A 54 -9.34 11.12 4.28
CA ARG A 54 -9.92 10.06 5.14
C ARG A 54 -10.54 8.92 4.34
N LYS A 55 -10.84 9.14 3.06
CA LYS A 55 -11.46 8.16 2.16
C LYS A 55 -10.44 7.56 1.19
N MET A 56 -9.17 7.96 1.30
CA MET A 56 -8.10 7.50 0.44
C MET A 56 -7.37 6.32 1.10
N PRO A 57 -7.33 5.13 0.47
CA PRO A 57 -6.57 4.01 0.99
C PRO A 57 -5.10 4.37 1.17
N CYS A 58 -4.56 4.05 2.36
CA CYS A 58 -3.17 4.29 2.72
C CYS A 58 -2.69 5.72 2.40
N GLU A 59 -3.50 6.75 2.68
CA GLU A 59 -3.24 8.14 2.28
C GLU A 59 -1.85 8.63 2.67
N ARG A 60 -1.39 8.30 3.87
CA ARG A 60 -0.07 8.67 4.36
C ARG A 60 1.03 8.18 3.41
N HIS A 61 0.91 6.96 2.90
CA HIS A 61 1.87 6.34 1.98
C HIS A 61 1.73 6.89 0.56
N ALA A 62 0.50 7.15 0.11
CA ALA A 62 0.27 7.86 -1.15
C ALA A 62 0.89 9.27 -1.14
N ARG A 63 0.89 9.97 0.00
CA ARG A 63 1.55 11.27 0.19
C ARG A 63 3.07 11.20 0.20
N VAL A 64 3.63 10.14 0.77
CA VAL A 64 5.06 9.87 0.70
C VAL A 64 5.49 9.63 -0.75
N LEU A 65 4.79 8.76 -1.47
CA LEU A 65 5.04 8.56 -2.90
C LEU A 65 4.91 9.86 -3.70
N LEU A 66 3.89 10.67 -3.44
CA LEU A 66 3.72 11.96 -4.12
C LEU A 66 4.92 12.89 -3.87
N ALA A 67 5.45 12.93 -2.65
CA ALA A 67 6.63 13.73 -2.32
C ALA A 67 7.87 13.23 -3.09
N ASP A 68 8.06 11.92 -3.16
CA ASP A 68 9.17 11.30 -3.90
C ASP A 68 9.02 11.50 -5.43
N GLN A 69 7.80 11.75 -5.93
CA GLN A 69 7.50 12.20 -7.30
C GLN A 69 7.71 13.72 -7.52
N GLY A 70 8.35 14.42 -6.57
CA GLY A 70 8.58 15.86 -6.62
C GLY A 70 7.37 16.72 -6.24
N GLY A 71 6.40 16.14 -5.54
CA GLY A 71 5.26 16.85 -4.95
C GLY A 71 5.60 17.49 -3.60
N PRO A 72 4.59 18.04 -2.89
CA PRO A 72 4.79 18.64 -1.58
C PRO A 72 5.15 17.59 -0.52
N LEU A 73 5.87 18.03 0.53
CA LEU A 73 6.21 17.18 1.68
C LEU A 73 4.97 16.48 2.26
N PRO A 74 5.09 15.24 2.77
CA PRO A 74 3.95 14.43 3.19
C PRO A 74 3.04 15.15 4.20
N HIS A 75 3.64 15.83 5.16
CA HIS A 75 2.94 16.56 6.23
C HIS A 75 2.50 17.98 5.86
N SER A 76 2.82 18.46 4.65
CA SER A 76 2.40 19.78 4.22
C SER A 76 0.88 19.83 4.00
N LEU A 77 0.24 20.90 4.50
CA LEU A 77 -1.16 21.21 4.22
C LEU A 77 -1.36 21.83 2.83
N SER A 78 -0.27 22.26 2.17
CA SER A 78 -0.32 22.81 0.82
C SER A 78 -0.49 21.69 -0.20
N VAL A 79 -1.72 21.48 -0.65
CA VAL A 79 -2.05 20.54 -1.74
C VAL A 79 -2.68 21.35 -2.86
N THR A 80 -2.14 21.18 -4.07
CA THR A 80 -2.65 21.81 -5.29
C THR A 80 -3.60 20.88 -6.04
N LEU A 81 -4.34 21.42 -7.01
CA LEU A 81 -5.13 20.58 -7.91
C LEU A 81 -4.25 19.59 -8.71
N GLY A 82 -3.03 19.99 -9.05
CA GLY A 82 -2.07 19.10 -9.73
C GLY A 82 -1.70 17.90 -8.86
N ASP A 83 -1.51 18.12 -7.57
CA ASP A 83 -1.23 17.07 -6.59
C ASP A 83 -2.42 16.11 -6.46
N LEU A 84 -3.65 16.63 -6.41
CA LEU A 84 -4.86 15.79 -6.39
C LEU A 84 -4.99 14.92 -7.64
N LEU A 85 -4.66 15.46 -8.81
CA LEU A 85 -4.66 14.69 -10.06
C LEU A 85 -3.59 13.59 -10.06
N ARG A 86 -2.40 13.86 -9.53
CA ARG A 86 -1.34 12.85 -9.35
C ARG A 86 -1.74 11.78 -8.35
N LEU A 87 -2.30 12.15 -7.20
CA LEU A 87 -2.81 11.19 -6.21
C LEU A 87 -3.91 10.31 -6.82
N ARG A 88 -4.83 10.88 -7.59
CA ARG A 88 -5.85 10.11 -8.33
C ARG A 88 -5.20 9.13 -9.31
N ARG A 89 -4.20 9.57 -10.07
CA ARG A 89 -3.46 8.70 -11.00
C ARG A 89 -2.78 7.55 -10.25
N ASN A 90 -2.09 7.83 -9.15
CA ASN A 90 -1.38 6.82 -8.37
C ASN A 90 -2.36 5.78 -7.81
N VAL A 91 -3.49 6.23 -7.22
CA VAL A 91 -4.55 5.32 -6.78
C VAL A 91 -5.06 4.47 -7.94
N GLY A 92 -5.32 5.08 -9.10
CA GLY A 92 -5.78 4.34 -10.28
C GLY A 92 -4.78 3.32 -10.83
N ILE A 93 -3.48 3.52 -10.63
CA ILE A 93 -2.44 2.53 -10.98
C ILE A 93 -2.46 1.38 -9.99
N VAL A 94 -2.54 1.65 -8.69
CA VAL A 94 -2.61 0.59 -7.66
C VAL A 94 -3.89 -0.24 -7.81
N GLU A 95 -5.04 0.40 -8.06
CA GLU A 95 -6.30 -0.29 -8.27
C GLU A 95 -6.23 -1.28 -9.44
N LYS A 96 -5.60 -0.90 -10.56
CA LYS A 96 -5.35 -1.80 -11.69
C LYS A 96 -4.39 -2.93 -11.34
N ALA A 97 -3.35 -2.64 -10.55
CA ALA A 97 -2.41 -3.63 -10.07
C ALA A 97 -3.11 -4.67 -9.17
N ILE A 98 -4.08 -4.24 -8.36
CA ILE A 98 -4.92 -5.14 -7.56
C ILE A 98 -5.83 -5.98 -8.45
N GLU A 99 -6.47 -5.39 -9.47
CA GLU A 99 -7.30 -6.16 -10.42
C GLU A 99 -6.51 -7.28 -11.11
N VAL A 100 -5.26 -7.02 -11.50
CA VAL A 100 -4.37 -8.03 -12.08
C VAL A 100 -3.98 -9.09 -11.04
N PHE A 101 -3.64 -8.67 -9.81
CA PHE A 101 -3.31 -9.58 -8.72
C PHE A 101 -4.48 -10.51 -8.36
N ASP A 102 -5.69 -9.96 -8.29
CA ASP A 102 -6.93 -10.71 -8.03
C ASP A 102 -7.29 -11.67 -9.16
N ARG A 103 -6.91 -11.36 -10.39
CA ARG A 103 -7.11 -12.24 -11.55
C ARG A 103 -6.09 -13.37 -11.59
N ASP A 104 -4.81 -13.05 -11.39
CA ASP A 104 -3.70 -13.94 -11.73
C ASP A 104 -3.13 -14.70 -10.53
N ILE A 105 -3.27 -14.17 -9.31
CA ILE A 105 -2.64 -14.73 -8.11
C ILE A 105 -3.69 -15.24 -7.13
N THR A 106 -4.67 -14.41 -6.74
CA THR A 106 -5.68 -14.76 -5.73
C THR A 106 -6.39 -16.10 -5.97
N PRO A 107 -6.79 -16.48 -7.21
CA PRO A 107 -7.49 -17.76 -7.47
C PRO A 107 -6.61 -19.00 -7.32
N HIS A 108 -5.29 -18.82 -7.22
CA HIS A 108 -4.32 -19.91 -7.11
C HIS A 108 -3.79 -20.12 -5.70
N ILE A 109 -4.21 -19.28 -4.75
CA ILE A 109 -3.86 -19.41 -3.34
C ILE A 109 -4.62 -20.61 -2.76
N ARG A 110 -3.88 -21.50 -2.10
CA ARG A 110 -4.44 -22.69 -1.47
C ARG A 110 -3.94 -22.78 -0.03
N ILE A 111 -4.86 -22.80 0.93
CA ILE A 111 -4.50 -23.01 2.33
C ILE A 111 -4.22 -24.52 2.53
N PRO A 112 -3.11 -24.91 3.19
CA PRO A 112 -2.71 -26.32 3.27
C PRO A 112 -3.67 -27.26 4.01
N LEU A 113 -4.74 -26.77 4.67
CA LEU A 113 -5.63 -27.58 5.51
C LEU A 113 -7.11 -27.19 5.32
N THR A 114 -7.89 -28.10 4.76
CA THR A 114 -9.33 -27.96 4.46
C THR A 114 -10.23 -27.80 5.69
N SER A 115 -9.73 -27.98 6.91
CA SER A 115 -10.48 -27.68 8.15
C SER A 115 -10.26 -26.26 8.67
N VAL A 116 -9.20 -25.58 8.22
CA VAL A 116 -8.84 -24.21 8.63
C VAL A 116 -9.35 -23.18 7.62
N ASP A 117 -9.53 -23.59 6.37
CA ASP A 117 -9.88 -22.75 5.21
C ASP A 117 -11.19 -21.98 5.45
N ASP A 118 -12.24 -22.69 5.88
CA ASP A 118 -13.53 -22.09 6.14
C ASP A 118 -13.50 -21.25 7.42
N GLU A 119 -13.01 -21.77 8.55
CA GLU A 119 -13.03 -21.05 9.84
C GLU A 119 -12.29 -19.70 9.80
N PHE A 120 -11.15 -19.62 9.12
CA PHE A 120 -10.38 -18.38 9.03
C PHE A 120 -11.14 -17.26 8.30
N TYR A 121 -11.87 -17.61 7.24
CA TYR A 121 -12.73 -16.67 6.49
C TYR A 121 -14.20 -16.70 6.95
N GLY A 122 -14.46 -17.14 8.19
CA GLY A 122 -15.79 -17.08 8.80
C GLY A 122 -16.76 -18.20 8.37
N GLY A 123 -16.24 -19.41 8.19
CA GLY A 123 -16.95 -20.59 7.73
C GLY A 123 -17.20 -20.64 6.22
N LYS A 124 -16.47 -19.87 5.42
CA LYS A 124 -16.73 -19.70 3.97
C LYS A 124 -15.47 -19.91 3.14
N PRO A 125 -15.62 -20.32 1.86
CA PRO A 125 -14.50 -20.33 0.93
C PRO A 125 -13.84 -18.96 0.85
N ARG A 126 -12.50 -18.94 0.77
CA ARG A 126 -11.72 -17.72 0.56
C ARG A 126 -12.27 -16.92 -0.63
N PRO A 127 -12.47 -15.59 -0.50
CA PRO A 127 -12.87 -14.75 -1.62
C PRO A 127 -11.85 -14.78 -2.77
N LEU A 128 -12.35 -14.65 -4.02
CA LEU A 128 -11.51 -14.51 -5.22
C LEU A 128 -10.93 -13.10 -5.41
N HIS A 129 -10.93 -12.30 -4.34
CA HIS A 129 -10.36 -10.96 -4.31
C HIS A 129 -9.69 -10.74 -2.95
N LEU A 130 -8.76 -9.80 -2.88
CA LEU A 130 -8.14 -9.38 -1.62
C LEU A 130 -9.22 -8.94 -0.61
N THR A 131 -9.13 -9.46 0.61
CA THR A 131 -9.92 -8.94 1.74
C THR A 131 -9.55 -7.47 2.01
N PRO A 132 -10.34 -6.70 2.78
CA PRO A 132 -10.00 -5.32 3.11
C PRO A 132 -8.59 -5.14 3.72
N THR A 133 -8.18 -6.05 4.60
CA THR A 133 -6.86 -6.07 5.25
C THR A 133 -5.74 -6.48 4.29
N GLU A 134 -5.96 -7.50 3.46
CA GLU A 134 -5.01 -7.90 2.40
C GLU A 134 -4.82 -6.77 1.37
N ARG A 135 -5.92 -6.09 1.00
CA ARG A 135 -5.91 -4.95 0.09
C ARG A 135 -5.13 -3.78 0.66
N HIS A 136 -5.25 -3.51 1.95
CA HIS A 136 -4.44 -2.49 2.61
C HIS A 136 -2.95 -2.84 2.56
N ARG A 137 -2.56 -4.06 2.96
CA ARG A 137 -1.15 -4.49 2.92
C ARG A 137 -0.58 -4.44 1.51
N PHE A 138 -1.36 -4.84 0.51
CA PHE A 138 -1.00 -4.70 -0.91
C PHE A 138 -0.79 -3.23 -1.29
N THR A 139 -1.78 -2.37 -1.02
CA THR A 139 -1.74 -0.94 -1.38
C THR A 139 -0.55 -0.23 -0.71
N TRP A 140 -0.35 -0.49 0.57
CA TRP A 140 0.74 0.05 1.38
C TRP A 140 2.10 -0.35 0.79
N SER A 141 2.34 -1.64 0.57
CA SER A 141 3.63 -2.16 0.11
C SER A 141 3.91 -1.74 -1.33
N TYR A 142 2.88 -1.71 -2.19
CA TYR A 142 3.00 -1.22 -3.56
C TYR A 142 3.45 0.24 -3.59
N TYR A 143 2.85 1.11 -2.77
CA TYR A 143 3.32 2.50 -2.66
C TYR A 143 4.74 2.60 -2.13
N GLN A 144 5.16 1.73 -1.19
CA GLN A 144 6.54 1.73 -0.69
C GLN A 144 7.53 1.31 -1.79
N VAL A 145 7.28 0.22 -2.51
CA VAL A 145 8.16 -0.23 -3.59
C VAL A 145 8.25 0.81 -4.70
N TRP A 146 7.11 1.38 -5.12
CA TRP A 146 7.11 2.45 -6.12
C TRP A 146 7.91 3.67 -5.65
N SER A 147 7.76 4.07 -4.38
CA SER A 147 8.56 5.14 -3.78
C SER A 147 10.06 4.80 -3.80
N LEU A 148 10.45 3.59 -3.40
CA LEU A 148 11.85 3.15 -3.41
C LEU A 148 12.47 3.16 -4.80
N LEU A 149 11.73 2.78 -5.85
CA LEU A 149 12.20 2.84 -7.24
C LEU A 149 12.49 4.26 -7.74
N LEU A 150 11.93 5.29 -7.10
CA LEU A 150 12.18 6.69 -7.42
C LEU A 150 13.38 7.27 -6.67
N LEU A 151 13.81 6.63 -5.59
CA LEU A 151 14.85 7.13 -4.68
C LEU A 151 16.24 6.65 -5.08
N ASP A 152 17.25 7.47 -4.79
CA ASP A 152 18.65 7.07 -4.85
C ASP A 152 19.02 6.18 -3.66
N GLN A 153 20.12 5.44 -3.78
CA GLN A 153 20.54 4.45 -2.77
C GLN A 153 20.68 5.03 -1.35
N PRO A 154 21.30 6.21 -1.11
CA PRO A 154 21.34 6.81 0.22
C PRO A 154 19.94 7.07 0.82
N SER A 155 19.01 7.59 0.03
CA SER A 155 17.63 7.86 0.49
C SER A 155 16.86 6.57 0.76
N ARG A 156 17.08 5.52 -0.04
CA ARG A 156 16.55 4.17 0.22
C ARG A 156 17.03 3.60 1.55
N GLN A 157 18.34 3.70 1.82
CA GLN A 157 18.92 3.26 3.10
C GLN A 157 18.34 4.01 4.30
N GLN A 158 18.12 5.32 4.18
CA GLN A 158 17.43 6.09 5.22
C GLN A 158 15.99 5.62 5.40
N ARG A 159 15.28 5.28 4.31
CA ARG A 159 13.92 4.76 4.37
C ARG A 159 13.85 3.41 5.07
N TYR A 160 14.76 2.48 4.77
CA TYR A 160 14.76 1.16 5.40
C TYR A 160 14.93 1.21 6.92
N ARG A 161 15.77 2.13 7.42
CA ARG A 161 15.97 2.32 8.87
C ARG A 161 14.73 2.78 9.63
N SER A 162 13.73 3.30 8.93
CA SER A 162 12.44 3.70 9.51
C SER A 162 11.36 2.63 9.42
N MET A 163 11.65 1.49 8.79
CA MET A 163 10.72 0.39 8.58
C MET A 163 10.90 -0.69 9.63
N LEU A 164 9.78 -1.28 10.06
CA LEU A 164 9.77 -2.44 10.92
C LEU A 164 10.18 -3.70 10.13
N LEU A 165 10.55 -4.75 10.84
CA LEU A 165 10.87 -6.02 10.21
C LEU A 165 9.69 -6.59 9.39
N LYS A 166 8.44 -6.52 9.90
CA LYS A 166 7.22 -6.88 9.13
C LYS A 166 7.14 -6.14 7.79
N HIS A 167 7.46 -4.85 7.79
CA HIS A 167 7.43 -3.99 6.60
C HIS A 167 8.46 -4.44 5.55
N MET A 168 9.63 -4.88 5.99
CA MET A 168 10.66 -5.39 5.07
C MET A 168 10.25 -6.70 4.39
N TYR A 169 9.54 -7.61 5.08
CA TYR A 169 8.96 -8.81 4.43
C TYR A 169 7.94 -8.47 3.35
N LEU A 170 7.03 -7.53 3.65
CA LEU A 170 6.03 -7.07 2.68
C LEU A 170 6.67 -6.43 1.45
N ILE A 171 7.71 -5.61 1.64
CA ILE A 171 8.44 -4.96 0.55
C ILE A 171 9.20 -6.00 -0.27
N TYR A 172 9.88 -6.95 0.38
CA TYR A 172 10.61 -8.02 -0.29
C TYR A 172 9.72 -8.79 -1.27
N GLU A 173 8.54 -9.23 -0.84
CA GLU A 173 7.60 -9.94 -1.72
C GLU A 173 6.97 -9.03 -2.79
N MET A 174 6.77 -7.75 -2.51
CA MET A 174 6.17 -6.81 -3.44
C MET A 174 7.14 -6.35 -4.54
N VAL A 175 8.45 -6.34 -4.28
CA VAL A 175 9.45 -6.06 -5.33
C VAL A 175 9.50 -7.18 -6.37
N ASP A 176 9.23 -8.43 -5.97
CA ASP A 176 9.19 -9.62 -6.82
C ASP A 176 7.85 -9.79 -7.57
N LEU A 177 7.03 -8.75 -7.63
CA LEU A 177 5.72 -8.81 -8.26
C LEU A 177 5.86 -8.92 -9.79
N ASP A 178 5.17 -9.89 -10.41
CA ASP A 178 5.30 -10.16 -11.85
C ASP A 178 4.79 -9.04 -12.78
N GLN A 179 4.01 -8.09 -12.25
CA GLN A 179 3.50 -6.94 -12.99
C GLN A 179 4.36 -5.68 -12.78
N PRO A 180 4.34 -4.71 -13.72
CA PRO A 180 5.05 -3.46 -13.56
C PRO A 180 4.58 -2.67 -12.33
N ILE A 181 5.53 -2.04 -11.62
CA ILE A 181 5.26 -1.15 -10.51
C ILE A 181 5.25 0.30 -11.00
N GLY A 182 4.10 0.95 -10.84
CA GLY A 182 3.98 2.38 -11.10
C GLY A 182 4.06 2.75 -12.58
N ASP A 183 5.09 3.53 -12.93
CA ASP A 183 5.37 4.01 -14.29
C ASP A 183 6.57 3.30 -14.92
N GLU A 184 6.94 2.10 -14.42
CA GLU A 184 8.01 1.30 -14.98
C GLU A 184 7.79 1.08 -16.50
N PRO A 185 8.76 1.47 -17.36
CA PRO A 185 8.68 1.14 -18.76
C PRO A 185 8.84 -0.36 -18.94
N GLY A 186 8.12 -0.97 -19.90
CA GLY A 186 8.31 -2.38 -20.28
C GLY A 186 9.63 -2.62 -21.03
N SER A 187 10.75 -2.17 -20.47
CA SER A 187 12.10 -2.23 -21.04
C SER A 187 13.07 -2.93 -20.08
N SER A 188 14.16 -3.46 -20.63
CA SER A 188 15.20 -4.15 -19.85
C SER A 188 15.81 -3.31 -18.72
N GLN A 189 15.83 -1.97 -18.87
CA GLN A 189 16.35 -1.07 -17.84
C GLN A 189 15.45 -0.98 -16.61
N ALA A 190 14.13 -1.14 -16.77
CA ALA A 190 13.22 -1.22 -15.61
C ALA A 190 13.48 -2.51 -14.84
N ASP A 191 13.62 -3.63 -15.56
CA ASP A 191 13.95 -4.92 -14.96
C ASP A 191 15.30 -4.86 -14.22
N GLU A 192 16.33 -4.22 -14.76
CA GLU A 192 17.62 -4.04 -14.08
C GLU A 192 17.49 -3.25 -12.76
N LYS A 193 16.76 -2.13 -12.78
CA LYS A 193 16.53 -1.32 -11.56
C LYS A 193 15.76 -2.10 -10.50
N ARG A 194 14.72 -2.84 -10.92
CA ARG A 194 13.93 -3.66 -10.01
C ARG A 194 14.74 -4.81 -9.43
N CYS A 195 15.55 -5.48 -10.25
CA CYS A 195 16.49 -6.51 -9.79
C CYS A 195 17.52 -5.96 -8.80
N ALA A 196 18.07 -4.76 -9.04
CA ALA A 196 18.99 -4.12 -8.10
C ALA A 196 18.30 -3.75 -6.78
N LEU A 197 17.05 -3.24 -6.84
CA LEU A 197 16.25 -2.98 -5.65
C LEU A 197 15.96 -4.27 -4.88
N PHE A 198 15.63 -5.36 -5.58
CA PHE A 198 15.36 -6.67 -4.98
C PHE A 198 16.56 -7.19 -4.20
N GLN A 199 17.76 -7.15 -4.81
CA GLN A 199 19.00 -7.55 -4.14
C GLN A 199 19.26 -6.71 -2.89
N GLU A 200 19.13 -5.38 -3.00
CA GLU A 200 19.36 -4.46 -1.88
C GLU A 200 18.36 -4.69 -0.72
N VAL A 201 17.07 -4.89 -1.04
CA VAL A 201 16.03 -5.19 -0.04
C VAL A 201 16.31 -6.54 0.62
N SER A 202 16.68 -7.56 -0.16
CA SER A 202 17.02 -8.90 0.35
C SER A 202 18.20 -8.84 1.32
N GLU A 203 19.29 -8.17 0.94
CA GLU A 203 20.47 -8.01 1.79
C GLU A 203 20.14 -7.26 3.08
N TYR A 204 19.38 -6.15 2.99
CA TYR A 204 18.99 -5.39 4.16
C TYR A 204 18.06 -6.15 5.09
N LEU A 205 17.09 -6.91 4.54
CA LEU A 205 16.19 -7.75 5.33
C LEU A 205 16.97 -8.81 6.11
N GLN A 206 17.94 -9.48 5.47
CA GLN A 206 18.78 -10.47 6.13
C GLN A 206 19.63 -9.84 7.24
N PHE A 207 20.25 -8.69 6.96
CA PHE A 207 21.00 -7.92 7.94
C PHE A 207 20.13 -7.53 9.14
N LEU A 208 18.95 -6.95 8.89
CA LEU A 208 18.04 -6.48 9.93
C LEU A 208 17.53 -7.65 10.79
N TYR A 209 17.19 -8.78 10.16
CA TYR A 209 16.76 -9.97 10.89
C TYR A 209 17.86 -10.48 11.83
N HIS A 210 19.10 -10.54 11.34
CA HIS A 210 20.24 -10.97 12.14
C HIS A 210 20.58 -9.97 13.26
N ASP A 211 20.52 -8.66 13.00
CA ASP A 211 20.75 -7.62 14.00
C ASP A 211 19.74 -7.71 15.16
N ILE A 212 18.47 -7.96 14.83
CA ILE A 212 17.38 -8.05 15.78
C ILE A 212 17.39 -9.36 16.58
N HIS A 213 17.64 -10.50 15.93
CA HIS A 213 17.47 -11.83 16.54
C HIS A 213 18.77 -12.56 16.87
N GLY A 214 19.91 -12.09 16.35
CA GLY A 214 21.22 -12.73 16.50
C GLY A 214 21.31 -14.10 15.81
N VAL A 215 20.48 -14.34 14.80
CA VAL A 215 20.43 -15.60 14.04
C VAL A 215 20.25 -15.33 12.54
N ASP A 216 20.56 -16.35 11.74
CA ASP A 216 20.35 -16.28 10.30
C ASP A 216 18.87 -16.04 9.95
N TYR A 217 18.68 -15.31 8.85
CA TYR A 217 17.38 -15.02 8.25
C TYR A 217 16.56 -16.30 8.06
N ILE A 218 15.31 -16.27 8.54
CA ILE A 218 14.33 -17.31 8.29
C ILE A 218 13.46 -16.85 7.13
N ASP A 219 13.55 -17.54 6.00
CA ASP A 219 12.70 -17.21 4.87
C ASP A 219 11.23 -17.50 5.17
N PHE A 220 10.39 -16.50 4.94
CA PHE A 220 8.93 -16.60 4.95
C PHE A 220 8.32 -16.34 3.58
N SER A 221 9.15 -16.10 2.57
CA SER A 221 8.67 -16.02 1.20
C SER A 221 7.95 -17.34 0.90
N GLY A 222 6.67 -17.27 0.53
CA GLY A 222 5.94 -18.50 0.21
C GLY A 222 6.29 -19.05 -1.17
N GLN A 223 7.56 -18.91 -1.57
CA GLN A 223 8.24 -19.72 -2.57
C GLN A 223 8.31 -21.19 -2.12
N SER A 224 8.12 -21.47 -0.83
CA SER A 224 7.83 -22.83 -0.36
C SER A 224 6.56 -23.37 -1.02
N VAL A 225 6.72 -24.38 -1.88
CA VAL A 225 5.64 -25.11 -2.56
C VAL A 225 4.55 -25.59 -1.58
N SER A 226 4.90 -25.80 -0.31
CA SER A 226 3.95 -26.24 0.73
C SER A 226 3.01 -25.13 1.19
N MET A 227 3.43 -23.86 1.16
CA MET A 227 2.62 -22.72 1.59
C MET A 227 1.67 -22.21 0.49
N ARG A 228 1.99 -22.49 -0.78
CA ARG A 228 1.15 -22.20 -1.95
C ARG A 228 0.64 -20.75 -2.02
N THR A 229 1.44 -19.81 -1.54
CA THR A 229 1.09 -18.37 -1.53
C THR A 229 1.61 -17.63 -2.77
N ARG A 230 2.24 -18.36 -3.72
CA ARG A 230 2.87 -17.82 -4.93
C ARG A 230 3.94 -16.77 -4.62
N GLY A 231 4.67 -16.92 -3.52
CA GLY A 231 5.72 -15.94 -3.13
C GLY A 231 5.21 -14.70 -2.40
N HIS A 232 3.90 -14.60 -2.12
CA HIS A 232 3.29 -13.42 -1.48
C HIS A 232 2.68 -13.72 -0.10
N ALA A 233 3.37 -14.51 0.73
CA ALA A 233 2.85 -14.95 2.02
C ALA A 233 2.57 -13.79 2.99
N ALA A 234 3.37 -12.73 2.99
CA ALA A 234 3.18 -11.58 3.85
C ALA A 234 1.92 -10.77 3.53
N ILE A 235 1.32 -10.93 2.34
CA ILE A 235 0.06 -10.26 1.97
C ILE A 235 -1.15 -10.95 2.59
N TRP A 236 -1.18 -12.28 2.68
CA TRP A 236 -2.40 -13.03 3.01
C TRP A 236 -2.76 -13.01 4.49
N ASP A 237 -4.05 -12.88 4.80
CA ASP A 237 -4.52 -12.83 6.19
C ASP A 237 -4.16 -14.13 6.95
N HIS A 238 -4.38 -15.30 6.32
CA HIS A 238 -4.14 -16.61 6.95
C HIS A 238 -2.66 -16.88 7.26
N CYS A 239 -1.75 -16.16 6.62
CA CYS A 239 -0.31 -16.25 6.85
C CYS A 239 0.18 -15.32 7.96
N GLN A 240 -0.59 -14.29 8.35
CA GLN A 240 -0.16 -13.30 9.36
C GLN A 240 0.21 -13.93 10.71
N PRO A 241 -0.50 -14.96 11.24
CA PRO A 241 -0.10 -15.60 12.49
C PRO A 241 1.30 -16.25 12.44
N ASP A 242 1.62 -16.91 11.32
CA ASP A 242 2.93 -17.55 11.14
C ASP A 242 4.04 -16.53 10.85
N LEU A 243 3.73 -15.51 10.04
CA LEU A 243 4.65 -14.37 9.82
C LEU A 243 5.01 -13.72 11.16
N LYS A 244 4.01 -13.44 12.00
CA LYS A 244 4.21 -12.86 13.33
C LYS A 244 5.12 -13.72 14.19
N ARG A 245 4.95 -15.06 14.16
CA ARG A 245 5.83 -15.97 14.90
C ARG A 245 7.29 -15.90 14.43
N ILE A 246 7.53 -15.67 13.14
CA ILE A 246 8.88 -15.55 12.59
C ILE A 246 9.48 -14.18 12.91
N VAL A 247 8.73 -13.11 12.70
CA VAL A 247 9.13 -11.73 12.97
C VAL A 247 9.37 -11.49 14.46
N CYS A 248 8.59 -12.11 15.34
CA CYS A 248 8.77 -12.02 16.79
C CYS A 248 9.66 -13.14 17.37
N TYR A 249 10.24 -14.00 16.52
CA TYR A 249 11.07 -15.14 16.91
C TYR A 249 10.42 -16.14 17.90
N GLN A 250 9.10 -16.25 17.87
CA GLN A 250 8.32 -17.10 18.78
C GLN A 250 8.37 -18.59 18.39
N TRP A 251 8.87 -18.94 17.20
CA TRP A 251 8.91 -20.32 16.70
C TRP A 251 9.92 -21.20 17.47
N ARG A 252 11.06 -20.66 17.91
CA ARG A 252 12.17 -21.46 18.46
C ARG A 252 12.33 -21.40 19.97
N ASN A 253 11.92 -20.31 20.63
CA ASN A 253 12.10 -20.17 22.07
C ASN A 253 11.09 -19.19 22.68
N SER A 254 9.91 -19.69 23.05
CA SER A 254 8.81 -18.89 23.62
C SER A 254 9.16 -18.18 24.93
N GLU A 255 10.23 -18.59 25.61
CA GLU A 255 10.70 -18.00 26.86
C GLU A 255 11.74 -16.88 26.67
N LYS A 256 12.43 -16.85 25.52
CA LYS A 256 13.20 -15.67 25.13
C LYS A 256 12.20 -14.62 24.61
N LYS A 257 12.15 -13.48 25.28
CA LYS A 257 11.63 -12.23 24.70
C LYS A 257 12.81 -11.43 24.14
N PRO A 258 13.38 -11.75 22.97
CA PRO A 258 14.56 -11.04 22.50
C PRO A 258 14.24 -9.61 22.08
N VAL A 259 12.99 -9.31 21.73
CA VAL A 259 12.58 -8.01 21.16
C VAL A 259 11.16 -7.67 21.63
N LYS A 260 10.87 -6.39 21.84
CA LYS A 260 9.49 -5.97 22.07
C LYS A 260 8.72 -6.07 20.76
N GLU A 261 7.50 -6.58 20.82
CA GLU A 261 6.67 -6.80 19.63
C GLU A 261 6.49 -5.51 18.81
N GLU A 262 6.27 -4.39 19.48
CA GLU A 262 6.14 -3.04 18.90
C GLU A 262 7.35 -2.56 18.08
N ASP A 263 8.55 -3.14 18.31
CA ASP A 263 9.77 -2.77 17.58
C ASP A 263 9.89 -3.49 16.22
N VAL A 264 9.09 -4.55 16.00
CA VAL A 264 9.17 -5.42 14.81
C VAL A 264 7.84 -5.66 14.11
N TRP A 265 6.73 -5.40 14.81
CA TRP A 265 5.36 -5.66 14.42
C TRP A 265 4.46 -4.47 14.81
N GLU A 266 3.62 -4.02 13.89
CA GLU A 266 2.65 -2.96 14.17
C GLU A 266 1.31 -3.57 14.65
N HIS A 267 0.77 -3.04 15.76
CA HIS A 267 -0.53 -3.44 16.30
C HIS A 267 -1.71 -2.67 15.69
N THR A 268 -1.44 -1.62 14.91
CA THR A 268 -2.49 -0.97 14.13
C THR A 268 -3.09 -2.05 13.25
N THR A 269 -4.40 -2.25 13.42
CA THR A 269 -5.20 -2.90 12.39
C THR A 269 -4.80 -2.27 11.06
N ASP A 270 -4.61 -3.07 10.01
CA ASP A 270 -4.24 -2.61 8.66
C ASP A 270 -5.38 -1.73 8.04
N GLU A 271 -6.00 -0.85 8.82
CA GLU A 271 -7.16 0.00 8.53
C GLU A 271 -6.97 1.45 9.02
N GLU A 272 -5.92 1.78 9.80
CA GLU A 272 -5.64 3.16 10.27
C GLU A 272 -4.71 3.97 9.35
#